data_AF-A0A2U0TTF6-F1
#
_entry.id   AF-A0A2U0TTF6-F1
#
_cell.length_a   1.000
_cell.length_b   1.000
_cell.length_c   1.000
_cell.angle_alpha   90.00
_cell.angle_beta   90.00
_cell.angle_gamma   90.00
#
_symmetry.space_group_name_H-M   'P 1'
#
loop_
_entity.id
_entity.type
_entity.pdbx_description
1 polymer ?
#
loop_
_entity_poly.entity_id
_entity_poly.type
_entity_poly.pdbx_seq_one_letter_code
_entity_poly.pdbx_strand_id
1 'polypeptide(L)'
;MKKTAKSSKYNLSLFLSFAFILLATITANSQTVRYDSVSKQKYVLVDVQKTYERIADKGYESVEIYESLGNYYYENKNYLKSKLYFDKLFGKYSLSQISSKSKERYQLIRKSIY
;
A
#
# COMPACT_ATOMS: atom_id res chain seq x y z
N MET A 1 51.64 -70.10 6.66
CA MET A 1 52.13 -68.71 6.41
C MET A 1 51.12 -67.72 6.98
N LYS A 2 51.43 -67.05 8.10
CA LYS A 2 50.60 -65.92 8.60
C LYS A 2 51.01 -64.66 7.84
N LYS A 3 50.11 -64.10 7.03
CA LYS A 3 50.30 -62.78 6.41
C LYS A 3 50.09 -61.72 7.51
N THR A 4 51.15 -61.02 7.89
CA THR A 4 51.04 -59.86 8.79
C THR A 4 50.56 -58.66 7.98
N ALA A 5 49.35 -58.17 8.27
CA ALA A 5 48.83 -56.95 7.68
C ALA A 5 49.68 -55.76 8.14
N LYS A 6 50.24 -55.00 7.20
CA LYS A 6 50.98 -53.76 7.47
C LYS A 6 49.99 -52.72 7.99
N SER A 7 49.92 -52.56 9.31
CA SER A 7 49.09 -51.54 9.96
C SER A 7 49.57 -50.15 9.53
N SER A 8 48.67 -49.35 8.97
CA SER A 8 48.98 -48.01 8.51
C SER A 8 49.18 -47.06 9.70
N LYS A 9 50.36 -46.42 9.75
CA LYS A 9 50.76 -45.49 10.83
C LYS A 9 50.27 -44.08 10.56
N TYR A 10 48.96 -43.88 10.44
CA TYR A 10 48.41 -42.53 10.38
C TYR A 10 48.30 -41.97 11.80
N ASN A 11 49.07 -40.93 12.10
CA ASN A 11 49.03 -40.27 13.39
C ASN A 11 47.73 -39.47 13.50
N LEU A 12 46.76 -40.00 14.25
CA LEU A 12 45.43 -39.41 14.41
C LEU A 12 45.48 -37.94 14.87
N SER A 13 46.42 -37.61 15.76
CA SER A 13 46.67 -36.23 16.21
C SER A 13 47.12 -35.31 15.08
N LEU A 14 47.96 -35.81 14.17
CA LEU A 14 48.41 -35.05 12.99
C LEU A 14 47.25 -34.81 12.01
N PHE A 15 46.40 -35.83 11.82
CA PHE A 15 45.20 -35.72 10.98
C PHE A 15 44.20 -34.71 11.55
N LEU A 16 43.96 -34.76 12.87
CA LEU A 16 43.10 -33.80 13.58
C LEU A 16 43.64 -32.37 13.48
N SER A 17 44.95 -32.19 13.68
CA SER A 17 45.59 -30.86 13.58
C SER A 17 45.46 -30.28 12.18
N PHE A 18 45.61 -31.10 11.15
CA PHE A 18 45.43 -30.69 9.77
C PHE A 18 43.97 -30.32 9.45
N ALA A 19 43.00 -31.08 9.97
CA ALA A 19 41.58 -30.76 9.84
C ALA A 19 41.24 -29.40 10.49
N PHE A 20 41.76 -29.11 11.68
CA PHE A 20 41.53 -27.82 12.35
C PHE A 20 42.08 -26.62 11.57
N ILE A 21 43.23 -26.77 10.91
CA ILE A 21 43.81 -25.71 10.07
C ILE A 21 42.93 -25.45 8.84
N LEU A 22 42.37 -26.51 8.23
CA LEU A 22 41.47 -26.37 7.08
C LEU A 22 40.18 -25.62 7.43
N LEU A 23 39.59 -25.90 8.60
CA LEU A 23 38.38 -25.21 9.06
C LEU A 23 38.59 -23.71 9.32
N ALA A 24 39.79 -23.31 9.74
CA ALA A 24 40.10 -21.90 10.03
C ALA A 24 40.17 -20.99 8.80
N THR A 25 40.21 -21.55 7.59
CA THR A 25 40.37 -20.79 6.33
C THR A 25 39.06 -20.53 5.58
N ILE A 26 37.93 -21.01 6.10
CA ILE A 26 36.63 -20.83 5.44
C ILE A 26 36.13 -19.41 5.74
N THR A 27 36.24 -18.51 4.76
CA THR A 27 35.61 -17.20 4.78
C THR A 27 34.42 -17.17 3.81
N ALA A 28 33.25 -16.80 4.32
CA ALA A 28 32.04 -16.65 3.51
C ALA A 28 31.91 -15.18 3.08
N ASN A 29 32.08 -14.92 1.78
CA ASN A 29 31.80 -13.61 1.19
C ASN A 29 30.36 -13.62 0.65
N SER A 30 29.47 -12.80 1.23
CA SER A 30 28.12 -12.60 0.68
C SER A 30 28.11 -11.37 -0.23
N GLN A 31 27.30 -11.43 -1.30
CA GLN A 31 27.03 -10.24 -2.11
C GLN A 31 26.02 -9.36 -1.38
N THR A 32 26.37 -8.09 -1.18
CA THR A 32 25.41 -7.10 -0.73
C THR A 32 24.54 -6.68 -1.92
N VAL A 33 23.23 -6.77 -1.75
CA VAL A 33 22.29 -6.27 -2.76
C VAL A 33 22.42 -4.75 -2.81
N ARG A 34 22.90 -4.20 -3.94
CA ARG A 34 22.74 -2.78 -4.22
C ARG A 34 21.30 -2.57 -4.64
N TYR A 35 20.49 -2.08 -3.72
CA TYR A 35 19.20 -1.51 -4.09
C TYR A 35 19.49 -0.29 -4.96
N ASP A 36 19.02 -0.28 -6.19
CA ASP A 36 18.91 0.98 -6.92
C ASP A 36 18.12 1.92 -6.03
N SER A 37 18.72 3.07 -5.71
CA SER A 37 18.00 4.22 -5.22
C SER A 37 17.18 4.80 -6.37
N VAL A 38 16.31 4.00 -7.00
CA VAL A 38 15.11 4.56 -7.57
C VAL A 38 14.42 5.15 -6.35
N SER A 39 14.49 6.48 -6.23
CA SER A 39 13.59 7.24 -5.40
C SER A 39 12.18 6.78 -5.78
N LYS A 40 11.67 5.76 -5.09
CA LYS A 40 10.31 5.27 -5.28
C LYS A 40 9.45 6.52 -5.16
N GLN A 41 8.85 6.96 -6.26
CA GLN A 41 7.88 8.05 -6.21
C GLN A 41 6.89 7.66 -5.11
N LYS A 42 6.98 8.39 -3.99
CA LYS A 42 6.30 8.10 -2.75
C LYS A 42 4.82 8.32 -2.98
N TYR A 43 4.13 7.30 -3.50
CA TYR A 43 2.73 7.34 -3.89
C TYR A 43 2.48 8.38 -4.97
N VAL A 44 1.89 8.00 -6.11
CA VAL A 44 1.25 9.03 -6.93
C VAL A 44 0.22 9.67 -6.00
N LEU A 45 0.38 10.95 -5.67
CA LEU A 45 -0.61 11.70 -4.89
C LEU A 45 -1.87 11.76 -5.77
N VAL A 46 -2.73 10.75 -5.63
CA VAL A 46 -3.98 10.68 -6.37
C VAL A 46 -4.87 11.76 -5.78
N ASP A 47 -5.12 12.78 -6.59
CA ASP A 47 -6.14 13.78 -6.30
C ASP A 47 -7.51 13.06 -6.34
N VAL A 48 -8.01 12.71 -5.15
CA VAL A 48 -9.24 11.94 -4.97
C VAL A 48 -10.42 12.68 -5.60
N GLN A 49 -10.50 14.00 -5.41
CA GLN A 49 -11.55 14.82 -6.01
C GLN A 49 -11.51 14.71 -7.54
N LYS A 50 -10.37 15.01 -8.18
CA LYS A 50 -10.28 14.94 -9.65
C LYS A 50 -10.50 13.54 -10.20
N THR A 51 -10.21 12.52 -9.41
CA THR A 51 -10.47 11.13 -9.79
C THR A 51 -11.96 10.84 -9.75
N TYR A 52 -12.64 11.23 -8.69
CA TYR A 52 -14.09 11.03 -8.55
C TYR A 52 -14.90 11.87 -9.53
N GLU A 53 -14.46 13.09 -9.85
CA GLU A 53 -15.05 13.87 -10.95
C GLU A 53 -14.96 13.13 -12.28
N ARG A 54 -13.77 12.65 -12.66
CA ARG A 54 -13.57 11.90 -13.91
C ARG A 54 -14.41 10.62 -13.96
N ILE A 55 -14.61 9.95 -12.83
CA ILE A 55 -15.44 8.75 -12.73
C ILE A 55 -16.93 9.12 -12.89
N ALA A 56 -17.39 10.16 -12.19
CA ALA A 56 -18.76 10.67 -12.30
C ALA A 56 -19.09 11.18 -13.71
N ASP A 57 -18.15 11.86 -14.37
CA ASP A 57 -18.30 12.37 -15.75
C ASP A 57 -18.42 11.23 -16.77
N LYS A 58 -17.83 10.08 -16.48
CA LYS A 58 -18.00 8.85 -17.27
C LYS A 58 -19.33 8.13 -16.99
N GLY A 59 -20.16 8.67 -16.11
CA GLY A 59 -21.47 8.10 -15.75
C GLY A 59 -21.40 6.98 -14.71
N TYR A 60 -20.24 6.75 -14.07
CA TYR A 60 -20.17 5.83 -12.94
C TYR A 60 -20.65 6.54 -11.67
N GLU A 61 -21.58 5.90 -10.97
CA GLU A 61 -22.27 6.49 -9.83
C GLU A 61 -22.17 5.58 -8.61
N SER A 62 -21.86 6.16 -7.46
CA SER A 62 -21.95 5.47 -6.18
C SER A 62 -22.27 6.48 -5.08
N VAL A 63 -22.77 5.96 -3.94
CA VAL A 63 -22.93 6.75 -2.72
C VAL A 63 -21.61 7.43 -2.36
N GLU A 64 -20.51 6.68 -2.39
CA GLU A 64 -19.18 7.18 -2.03
C GLU A 64 -18.70 8.33 -2.94
N ILE A 65 -18.88 8.20 -4.26
CA ILE A 65 -18.46 9.21 -5.23
C ILE A 65 -19.22 10.51 -4.97
N TYR A 66 -20.55 10.45 -4.88
CA TYR A 66 -21.36 11.65 -4.72
C TYR A 66 -21.26 12.24 -3.31
N GLU A 67 -21.12 11.42 -2.26
CA GLU A 67 -20.85 11.93 -0.92
C GLU A 67 -19.50 12.64 -0.83
N SER A 68 -18.45 12.03 -1.36
CA SER A 68 -17.11 12.61 -1.34
C SER A 68 -17.06 13.93 -2.09
N LEU A 69 -17.60 13.99 -3.32
CA LEU A 69 -17.66 15.22 -4.10
C LEU A 69 -18.56 16.29 -3.47
N GLY A 70 -19.75 15.92 -3.01
CA GLY A 70 -20.68 16.84 -2.35
C GLY A 70 -20.05 17.47 -1.10
N ASN A 71 -19.42 16.67 -0.25
CA ASN A 71 -18.73 17.13 0.95
C ASN A 71 -17.48 17.95 0.65
N TYR A 72 -16.67 17.54 -0.32
CA TYR A 72 -15.48 18.28 -0.73
C TYR A 72 -15.85 19.71 -1.17
N TYR A 73 -16.86 19.86 -2.05
CA TYR A 73 -17.26 21.19 -2.50
C TYR A 73 -17.95 22.02 -1.43
N TYR A 74 -18.63 21.39 -0.47
CA TYR A 74 -19.16 22.08 0.69
C TYR A 74 -18.03 22.72 1.52
N GLU A 75 -17.00 21.95 1.82
CA GLU A 75 -15.84 22.40 2.61
C GLU A 75 -15.06 23.51 1.90
N ASN A 76 -15.01 23.46 0.56
CA ASN A 76 -14.39 24.49 -0.26
C ASN A 76 -15.34 25.66 -0.61
N LYS A 77 -16.48 25.79 0.07
CA LYS A 77 -17.47 26.86 -0.10
C LYS A 77 -18.03 26.99 -1.53
N ASN A 78 -17.89 25.96 -2.35
CA ASN A 78 -18.53 25.89 -3.66
C ASN A 78 -19.89 25.22 -3.52
N TYR A 79 -20.85 25.97 -2.96
CA TYR A 79 -22.17 25.44 -2.63
C TYR A 79 -22.98 25.02 -3.85
N LEU A 80 -22.77 25.66 -5.01
CA LEU A 80 -23.43 25.27 -6.26
C LEU A 80 -23.03 23.85 -6.68
N LYS A 81 -21.72 23.58 -6.70
CA LYS A 81 -21.20 22.26 -7.09
C LYS A 81 -21.47 21.21 -6.02
N SER A 82 -21.41 21.60 -4.75
CA SER A 82 -21.83 20.74 -3.64
C SER A 82 -23.30 20.33 -3.76
N LYS A 83 -24.19 21.29 -4.03
CA LYS A 83 -25.61 21.04 -4.26
C LYS A 83 -25.83 20.09 -5.43
N LEU A 84 -25.14 20.30 -6.56
CA LEU A 84 -25.24 19.43 -7.74
C LEU A 84 -24.99 17.95 -7.38
N TYR A 85 -23.91 17.65 -6.65
CA TYR A 85 -23.60 16.27 -6.28
C TYR A 85 -24.52 15.73 -5.18
N PHE A 86 -24.92 16.57 -4.22
CA PHE A 86 -25.91 16.14 -3.24
C PHE A 86 -27.29 15.90 -3.86
N ASP A 87 -27.75 16.71 -4.82
CA ASP A 87 -29.00 16.46 -5.54
C ASP A 87 -28.97 15.09 -6.22
N LYS A 88 -27.83 14.73 -6.85
CA LYS A 88 -27.62 13.38 -7.43
C LYS A 88 -27.63 12.29 -6.37
N LEU A 89 -26.94 12.49 -5.24
CA LEU A 89 -26.88 11.55 -4.12
C LEU A 89 -28.26 11.26 -3.55
N PHE A 90 -28.98 12.31 -3.13
CA PHE A 90 -30.28 12.21 -2.49
C PHE A 90 -31.41 11.87 -3.47
N GLY A 91 -31.20 12.06 -4.77
CA GLY A 91 -32.13 11.64 -5.82
C GLY A 91 -32.04 10.15 -6.19
N LYS A 92 -30.91 9.48 -5.91
CA LYS A 92 -30.67 8.09 -6.33
C LYS A 92 -30.55 7.10 -5.18
N TYR A 93 -30.15 7.53 -4.00
CA TYR A 93 -29.84 6.65 -2.88
C TYR A 93 -30.74 6.90 -1.67
N SER A 94 -31.00 5.84 -0.92
CA SER A 94 -31.83 5.90 0.28
C SER A 94 -31.10 6.58 1.43
N LEU A 95 -31.85 7.21 2.34
CA LEU A 95 -31.28 7.91 3.48
C LEU A 95 -30.47 7.00 4.41
N SER A 96 -30.74 5.69 4.47
CA SER A 96 -29.95 4.76 5.30
C SER A 96 -28.52 4.57 4.78
N GLN A 97 -28.28 4.79 3.49
CA GLN A 97 -26.97 4.65 2.85
C GLN A 97 -26.11 5.91 2.97
N ILE A 98 -26.73 7.06 3.26
CA ILE A 98 -26.08 8.36 3.27
C ILE A 98 -25.62 8.69 4.70
N SER A 99 -24.39 9.18 4.84
CA SER A 99 -23.84 9.61 6.13
C SER A 99 -24.63 10.78 6.74
N SER A 100 -24.65 10.87 8.07
CA SER A 100 -25.27 11.99 8.79
C SER A 100 -24.66 13.34 8.40
N LYS A 101 -23.34 13.39 8.20
CA LYS A 101 -22.60 14.57 7.74
C LYS A 101 -23.14 15.11 6.41
N SER A 102 -23.34 14.24 5.41
CA SER A 102 -23.89 14.64 4.11
C SER A 102 -25.35 15.12 4.23
N LYS A 103 -26.16 14.47 5.08
CA LYS A 103 -27.56 14.87 5.35
C LYS A 103 -27.62 16.28 5.93
N GLU A 104 -26.85 16.55 6.96
CA GLU A 104 -26.81 17.87 7.62
C GLU A 104 -26.38 18.97 6.65
N ARG A 105 -25.28 18.75 5.92
CA ARG A 105 -24.76 19.74 4.96
C ARG A 105 -25.71 20.02 3.81
N TYR A 106 -26.36 19.00 3.27
CA TYR A 106 -27.36 19.18 2.22
C TYR A 106 -28.57 19.97 2.72
N GLN A 107 -29.03 19.70 3.95
CA GLN A 107 -30.09 20.49 4.57
C GLN A 107 -29.68 21.96 4.75
N LEU A 108 -28.45 22.23 5.21
CA LEU A 108 -27.93 23.60 5.35
C LEU A 108 -27.86 24.33 4.01
N ILE A 109 -27.36 23.69 2.95
CA ILE A 109 -27.35 24.27 1.60
C ILE A 109 -28.76 24.61 1.15
N ARG A 110 -29.72 23.69 1.32
CA ARG A 110 -31.11 23.93 0.91
C ARG A 110 -31.77 25.07 1.67
N LYS A 111 -31.42 25.28 2.94
CA LYS A 111 -31.93 26.39 3.76
C LYS A 111 -31.28 27.74 3.45
N SER A 112 -30.06 27.75 2.90
CA SER A 112 -29.27 28.96 2.63
C SER A 112 -29.55 29.58 1.26
N ILE A 113 -30.19 28.82 0.35
CA ILE A 113 -30.49 29.25 -1.02
C ILE A 113 -31.91 29.88 -1.13
N TYR A 114 -32.68 29.87 -0.04
CA TYR A 114 -33.95 30.61 0.13
C TYR A 114 -33.84 31.54 1.33
#